data_AF-A0A937IU15-F1
#
_entry.id   AF-A0A937IU15-F1
#
_cell.length_a   1.000
_cell.length_b   1.000
_cell.length_c   1.000
_cell.angle_alpha   90.00
_cell.angle_beta   90.00
_cell.angle_gamma   90.00
#
_symmetry.space_group_name_H-M   'P 1'
#
loop_
_entity.id
_entity.type
_entity.pdbx_description
1 polymer ?
#
loop_
_entity_poly.entity_id
_entity_poly.type
_entity_poly.pdbx_seq_one_letter_code
_entity_poly.pdbx_strand_id
1 'polypeptide(L)'
;MIINLEKLFFLLIINLILISSSCQINSKWANFKILNCEPVRENYLWAARTELTNLQYKEFLWHVKKDLGDSVHRIMIPDTNCWNKNLSYSSPYIHYYLQDSKYNEFPLVGISHNQAKAYCEWLTRILNQVYQEDEKHPVYELVVRLPNEEEWENAAKAGNPSAIFPWEGTKLRNQEKKYEGNLMANFLRSKNQINSTTDNINKIMDVIAPAKSYWPNDFGLYCMSGNIAEMIDQPRRTKGGSWGSNPLFIEINSKDEFKGWENPSPKIGFRYFIEIIEFKNKTKTKEIKINAKYIESLLSKLTSDSIYVGKFEVTNQLYHHFIGETGQLNHASKNLNWAGNIKYPFRLIRNYSKHEDYFNYPVVNISRESAIEFCKWLTIKYNSFEKKKLGNITFQLPTEKQWENFAIVNLINSSLFSKRKYLRNSKGVFLCNYNPVEERWILDSDKDFLKSGLTKEQIREAGKLDGFEFTCPVDSYFKNVYELYCIYGNVSEMILDKPISKGGSWASFRNEIIMKSDEKFFTPNPFTGFRFIAVEN
;
A
#
# COMPACT_ATOMS: atom_id res chain seq x y z
N MET A 1 -45.16 9.72 -13.78
CA MET A 1 -44.77 8.37 -14.25
C MET A 1 -43.30 8.27 -14.67
N ILE A 2 -42.61 9.36 -15.02
CA ILE A 2 -41.19 9.38 -15.46
C ILE A 2 -40.19 9.25 -14.29
N ILE A 3 -40.54 9.73 -13.09
CA ILE A 3 -39.68 9.68 -11.88
C ILE A 3 -39.42 8.24 -11.38
N ASN A 4 -40.27 7.27 -11.75
CA ASN A 4 -40.14 5.88 -11.29
C ASN A 4 -39.24 5.01 -12.18
N LEU A 5 -39.01 5.40 -13.44
CA LEU A 5 -38.11 4.70 -14.36
C LEU A 5 -36.62 5.06 -14.11
N GLU A 6 -36.33 6.27 -13.65
CA GLU A 6 -34.97 6.73 -13.33
C GLU A 6 -34.41 6.06 -12.06
N LYS A 7 -35.24 5.92 -11.01
CA LYS A 7 -34.90 5.06 -9.87
C LYS A 7 -34.77 3.61 -10.29
N LEU A 8 -35.61 3.12 -11.20
CA LEU A 8 -35.50 1.74 -11.70
C LEU A 8 -34.22 1.50 -12.50
N PHE A 9 -33.71 2.46 -13.28
CA PHE A 9 -32.47 2.33 -14.05
C PHE A 9 -31.23 2.45 -13.16
N PHE A 10 -31.27 3.38 -12.19
CA PHE A 10 -30.27 3.52 -11.13
C PHE A 10 -30.22 2.26 -10.23
N LEU A 11 -31.39 1.72 -9.85
CA LEU A 11 -31.53 0.44 -9.14
C LEU A 11 -31.29 -0.77 -10.04
N LEU A 12 -31.48 -0.74 -11.37
CA LEU A 12 -31.18 -1.89 -12.24
C LEU A 12 -29.67 -2.06 -12.41
N ILE A 13 -28.95 -0.95 -12.61
CA ILE A 13 -27.50 -0.97 -12.65
C ILE A 13 -26.97 -1.36 -11.27
N ILE A 14 -27.49 -0.78 -10.17
CA ILE A 14 -27.10 -1.16 -8.80
C ILE A 14 -27.55 -2.60 -8.39
N ASN A 15 -28.65 -3.13 -8.91
CA ASN A 15 -29.06 -4.52 -8.67
C ASN A 15 -28.30 -5.51 -9.56
N LEU A 16 -27.88 -5.12 -10.77
CA LEU A 16 -26.89 -5.88 -11.55
C LEU A 16 -25.49 -5.83 -10.90
N ILE A 17 -25.22 -4.81 -10.08
CA ILE A 17 -24.02 -4.69 -9.24
C ILE A 17 -24.11 -5.58 -7.99
N LEU A 18 -25.31 -5.88 -7.49
CA LEU A 18 -25.53 -6.67 -6.26
C LEU A 18 -26.00 -8.12 -6.50
N ILE A 19 -26.34 -8.53 -7.73
CA ILE A 19 -26.76 -9.90 -8.06
C ILE A 19 -25.77 -10.50 -9.07
N SER A 20 -24.62 -10.94 -8.58
CA SER A 20 -23.86 -12.06 -9.17
C SER A 20 -23.43 -13.02 -8.06
N SER A 21 -24.43 -13.60 -7.41
CA SER A 21 -24.28 -14.79 -6.59
C SER A 21 -24.07 -16.01 -7.48
N SER A 22 -22.81 -16.28 -7.83
CA SER A 22 -22.18 -17.61 -7.90
C SER A 22 -20.85 -17.51 -8.66
N CYS A 23 -19.84 -16.92 -8.05
CA CYS A 23 -18.45 -17.19 -8.42
C CYS A 23 -17.65 -17.21 -7.12
N GLN A 24 -17.07 -18.37 -6.82
CA GLN A 24 -16.31 -18.62 -5.60
C GLN A 24 -15.29 -17.49 -5.38
N ILE A 25 -15.37 -16.85 -4.20
CA ILE A 25 -14.43 -15.82 -3.79
C ILE A 25 -13.08 -16.51 -3.62
N ASN A 26 -12.13 -16.17 -4.50
CA ASN A 26 -10.74 -16.57 -4.35
C ASN A 26 -9.87 -15.32 -4.13
N SER A 27 -10.31 -14.41 -3.25
CA SER A 27 -9.50 -13.27 -2.81
C SER A 27 -8.87 -13.62 -1.48
N LYS A 28 -7.53 -13.64 -1.44
CA LYS A 28 -6.70 -13.98 -0.27
C LYS A 28 -6.82 -12.93 0.86
N TRP A 29 -7.46 -11.78 0.59
CA TRP A 29 -7.31 -10.57 1.41
C TRP A 29 -8.60 -9.89 1.85
N ALA A 30 -9.68 -9.97 1.07
CA ALA A 30 -10.95 -9.32 1.40
C ALA A 30 -12.14 -10.28 1.35
N ASN A 31 -13.05 -10.12 2.31
CA ASN A 31 -14.30 -10.88 2.42
C ASN A 31 -15.53 -10.11 1.88
N PHE A 32 -15.30 -9.00 1.18
CA PHE A 32 -16.31 -8.21 0.47
C PHE A 32 -15.82 -7.91 -0.95
N LYS A 33 -16.68 -7.35 -1.80
CA LYS A 33 -16.34 -7.01 -3.19
C LYS A 33 -16.59 -5.53 -3.44
N ILE A 34 -15.67 -4.89 -4.14
CA ILE A 34 -15.90 -3.62 -4.81
C ILE A 34 -16.07 -3.93 -6.30
N LEU A 35 -17.18 -3.50 -6.89
CA LEU A 35 -17.49 -3.80 -8.29
C LEU A 35 -16.37 -3.31 -9.21
N ASN A 36 -16.00 -4.14 -10.20
CA ASN A 36 -14.98 -3.84 -11.20
C ASN A 36 -13.59 -3.56 -10.62
N CYS A 37 -13.36 -3.91 -9.35
CA CYS A 37 -12.06 -3.78 -8.70
C CYS A 37 -11.61 -5.10 -8.08
N GLU A 38 -10.30 -5.24 -7.90
CA GLU A 38 -9.69 -6.37 -7.20
C GLU A 38 -8.80 -5.83 -6.07
N PRO A 39 -8.69 -6.55 -4.94
CA PRO A 39 -7.82 -6.15 -3.86
C PRO A 39 -6.37 -6.36 -4.30
N VAL A 40 -5.55 -5.31 -4.20
CA VAL A 40 -4.13 -5.33 -4.59
C VAL A 40 -3.21 -5.16 -3.38
N ARG A 41 -3.77 -4.79 -2.23
CA ARG A 41 -3.06 -4.75 -0.95
C ARG A 41 -4.04 -4.92 0.21
N GLU A 42 -3.97 -6.09 0.85
CA GLU A 42 -4.85 -6.48 1.94
C GLU A 42 -6.33 -6.16 1.60
N ASN A 43 -7.12 -5.73 2.59
CA ASN A 43 -8.52 -5.35 2.40
C ASN A 43 -8.72 -3.87 2.07
N TYR A 44 -7.66 -3.05 1.98
CA TYR A 44 -7.80 -1.59 1.95
C TYR A 44 -7.36 -0.90 0.66
N LEU A 45 -6.51 -1.49 -0.17
CA LEU A 45 -6.19 -0.93 -1.48
C LEU A 45 -6.70 -1.85 -2.58
N TRP A 46 -7.48 -1.26 -3.47
CA TRP A 46 -8.11 -1.94 -4.59
C TRP A 46 -7.72 -1.23 -5.89
N ALA A 47 -7.62 -1.96 -6.99
CA ALA A 47 -7.42 -1.40 -8.32
C ALA A 47 -8.58 -1.79 -9.23
N ALA A 48 -8.97 -0.89 -10.13
CA ALA A 48 -9.90 -1.25 -11.19
C ALA A 48 -9.31 -2.39 -12.05
N ARG A 49 -10.15 -3.37 -12.39
CA ARG A 49 -9.78 -4.60 -13.10
C ARG A 49 -9.18 -4.34 -14.46
N THR A 50 -9.61 -3.27 -15.11
CA THR A 50 -9.22 -2.89 -16.47
C THR A 50 -8.84 -1.42 -16.48
N GLU A 51 -8.31 -0.95 -17.61
CA GLU A 51 -8.31 0.48 -17.91
C GLU A 51 -9.74 1.04 -17.84
N LEU A 52 -9.91 2.32 -17.48
CA LEU A 52 -11.21 2.96 -17.46
C LEU A 52 -11.81 2.93 -18.86
N THR A 53 -13.06 2.50 -19.00
CA THR A 53 -13.72 2.34 -20.30
C THR A 53 -14.46 3.60 -20.74
N ASN A 54 -14.73 3.69 -22.05
CA ASN A 54 -15.59 4.74 -22.61
C ASN A 54 -16.99 4.75 -21.96
N LEU A 55 -17.57 3.58 -21.67
CA LEU A 55 -18.89 3.50 -21.03
C LEU A 55 -18.90 4.13 -19.64
N GLN A 56 -17.92 3.79 -18.81
CA GLN A 56 -17.79 4.35 -17.45
C GLN A 56 -17.62 5.87 -17.50
N TYR A 57 -16.85 6.39 -18.45
CA TYR A 57 -16.66 7.84 -18.58
C TYR A 57 -17.88 8.56 -19.16
N LYS A 58 -18.67 7.93 -20.04
CA LYS A 58 -19.96 8.48 -20.49
C LYS A 58 -20.94 8.65 -19.36
N GLU A 59 -20.98 7.71 -18.42
CA GLU A 59 -21.78 7.83 -17.20
C GLU A 59 -21.36 9.05 -16.39
N PHE A 60 -20.04 9.24 -16.17
CA PHE A 60 -19.51 10.45 -15.56
C PHE A 60 -19.92 11.73 -16.31
N LEU A 61 -19.79 11.77 -17.65
CA LEU A 61 -20.19 12.93 -18.45
C LEU A 61 -21.67 13.26 -18.32
N TRP A 62 -22.53 12.24 -18.27
CA TRP A 62 -23.97 12.44 -18.03
C TRP A 62 -24.22 13.13 -16.69
N HIS A 63 -23.55 12.68 -15.62
CA HIS A 63 -23.62 13.30 -14.29
C HIS A 63 -23.05 14.72 -14.29
N VAL A 64 -21.91 14.96 -14.93
CA VAL A 64 -21.34 16.31 -15.05
C VAL A 64 -22.32 17.26 -15.72
N LYS A 65 -22.95 16.83 -16.83
CA LYS A 65 -23.95 17.65 -17.52
C LYS A 65 -25.16 17.94 -16.64
N LYS A 66 -25.65 16.92 -15.94
CA LYS A 66 -26.83 17.01 -15.06
C LYS A 66 -26.58 17.90 -13.84
N ASP A 67 -25.45 17.70 -13.17
CA ASP A 67 -25.16 18.30 -11.86
C ASP A 67 -24.43 19.65 -12.00
N LEU A 68 -23.59 19.82 -13.03
CA LEU A 68 -22.67 20.97 -13.19
C LEU A 68 -22.93 21.78 -14.47
N GLY A 69 -23.84 21.34 -15.34
CA GLY A 69 -24.28 22.05 -16.54
C GLY A 69 -23.33 21.95 -17.75
N ASP A 70 -23.76 22.57 -18.86
CA ASP A 70 -23.13 22.40 -20.17
C ASP A 70 -21.70 22.92 -20.27
N SER A 71 -21.37 23.99 -19.54
CA SER A 71 -20.03 24.59 -19.58
C SER A 71 -18.96 23.65 -19.02
N VAL A 72 -19.24 23.03 -17.87
CA VAL A 72 -18.32 22.05 -17.26
C VAL A 72 -18.30 20.75 -18.08
N HIS A 73 -19.47 20.32 -18.57
CA HIS A 73 -19.57 19.15 -19.45
C HIS A 73 -18.66 19.28 -20.68
N ARG A 74 -18.67 20.43 -21.37
CA ARG A 74 -17.77 20.67 -22.53
C ARG A 74 -16.29 20.55 -22.20
N ILE A 75 -15.87 20.97 -21.01
CA ILE A 75 -14.48 20.86 -20.54
C ILE A 75 -14.12 19.40 -20.23
N MET A 76 -15.08 18.57 -19.82
CA MET A 76 -14.85 17.17 -19.46
C MET A 76 -14.92 16.21 -20.65
N ILE A 77 -15.42 16.64 -21.82
CA ILE A 77 -15.44 15.82 -23.04
C ILE A 77 -13.99 15.49 -23.47
N PRO A 78 -13.67 14.22 -23.77
CA PRO A 78 -12.37 13.83 -24.33
C PRO A 78 -12.12 14.50 -25.70
N ASP A 79 -10.88 14.93 -25.94
CA ASP A 79 -10.46 15.47 -27.24
C ASP A 79 -10.24 14.32 -28.24
N THR A 80 -11.22 14.10 -29.11
CA THR A 80 -11.16 13.07 -30.15
C THR A 80 -10.21 13.42 -31.30
N ASN A 81 -9.70 14.66 -31.39
CA ASN A 81 -8.68 15.00 -32.39
C ASN A 81 -7.32 14.38 -32.10
N CYS A 82 -7.12 13.79 -30.91
CA CYS A 82 -5.92 13.03 -30.60
C CYS A 82 -5.66 11.88 -31.61
N TRP A 83 -6.70 11.40 -32.28
CA TRP A 83 -6.64 10.38 -33.33
C TRP A 83 -6.09 10.89 -34.68
N ASN A 84 -5.92 12.20 -34.88
CA ASN A 84 -5.62 12.81 -36.18
C ASN A 84 -4.11 12.86 -36.53
N LYS A 85 -3.20 12.68 -35.56
CA LYS A 85 -1.81 13.17 -35.72
C LYS A 85 -0.79 12.25 -36.40
N ASN A 86 -1.08 10.99 -36.74
CA ASN A 86 -0.09 10.09 -37.41
C ASN A 86 -0.70 8.84 -38.10
N LEU A 87 -2.02 8.75 -38.22
CA LEU A 87 -2.69 7.72 -39.04
C LEU A 87 -3.24 8.47 -40.26
N SER A 88 -2.94 8.00 -41.47
CA SER A 88 -3.28 8.66 -42.74
C SER A 88 -4.67 9.30 -42.69
N TYR A 89 -4.77 10.57 -43.13
CA TYR A 89 -5.99 11.35 -43.37
C TYR A 89 -7.33 10.63 -43.07
N SER A 90 -8.08 11.12 -42.06
CA SER A 90 -9.44 10.69 -41.66
C SER A 90 -9.57 9.35 -40.93
N SER A 91 -8.93 9.22 -39.76
CA SER A 91 -9.18 8.09 -38.86
C SER A 91 -10.64 8.08 -38.37
N PRO A 92 -11.44 7.02 -38.64
CA PRO A 92 -12.84 6.95 -38.21
C PRO A 92 -13.01 7.03 -36.68
N TYR A 93 -11.95 6.78 -35.92
CA TYR A 93 -11.94 6.88 -34.46
C TYR A 93 -12.26 8.30 -33.96
N ILE A 94 -11.98 9.36 -34.73
CA ILE A 94 -12.32 10.75 -34.37
C ILE A 94 -13.82 10.91 -34.11
N HIS A 95 -14.65 10.25 -34.93
CA HIS A 95 -16.11 10.39 -34.89
C HIS A 95 -16.78 9.32 -34.03
N TYR A 96 -16.25 8.09 -34.04
CA TYR A 96 -16.96 6.94 -33.49
C TYR A 96 -16.40 6.42 -32.17
N TYR A 97 -15.12 6.66 -31.83
CA TYR A 97 -14.49 5.98 -30.67
C TYR A 97 -15.22 6.25 -29.35
N LEU A 98 -15.50 7.53 -29.07
CA LEU A 98 -16.29 7.88 -27.90
C LEU A 98 -17.79 7.66 -28.15
N GLN A 99 -18.32 7.83 -29.36
CA GLN A 99 -19.78 7.88 -29.56
C GLN A 99 -20.43 6.49 -29.67
N ASP A 100 -19.84 5.60 -30.47
CA ASP A 100 -20.45 4.33 -30.86
C ASP A 100 -20.40 3.31 -29.72
N SER A 101 -21.52 2.60 -29.51
CA SER A 101 -21.67 1.55 -28.49
C SER A 101 -20.66 0.41 -28.64
N LYS A 102 -20.16 0.14 -29.86
CA LYS A 102 -19.15 -0.91 -30.09
C LYS A 102 -17.82 -0.66 -29.35
N TYR A 103 -17.54 0.60 -29.00
CA TYR A 103 -16.35 1.00 -28.27
C TYR A 103 -16.59 1.22 -26.78
N ASN A 104 -17.78 0.88 -26.26
CA ASN A 104 -18.12 1.07 -24.85
C ASN A 104 -17.13 0.40 -23.89
N GLU A 105 -16.70 -0.82 -24.21
CA GLU A 105 -15.75 -1.62 -23.41
C GLU A 105 -14.27 -1.33 -23.75
N PHE A 106 -14.00 -0.37 -24.63
CA PHE A 106 -12.64 0.02 -24.97
C PHE A 106 -12.12 1.07 -23.98
N PRO A 107 -10.79 1.10 -23.73
CA PRO A 107 -10.19 2.07 -22.84
C PRO A 107 -10.48 3.51 -23.27
N LEU A 108 -10.80 4.37 -22.32
CA LEU A 108 -10.93 5.79 -22.52
C LEU A 108 -9.56 6.39 -22.85
N VAL A 109 -9.51 7.21 -23.90
CA VAL A 109 -8.32 7.97 -24.32
C VAL A 109 -8.72 9.40 -24.71
N GLY A 110 -7.71 10.24 -24.97
CA GLY A 110 -7.96 11.63 -25.38
C GLY A 110 -8.36 12.55 -24.22
N ILE A 111 -8.05 12.17 -22.99
CA ILE A 111 -8.29 13.01 -21.81
C ILE A 111 -6.98 13.56 -21.22
N SER A 112 -7.11 14.59 -20.40
CA SER A 112 -6.05 15.15 -19.56
C SER A 112 -5.98 14.48 -18.19
N HIS A 113 -4.86 14.68 -17.49
CA HIS A 113 -4.69 14.23 -16.10
C HIS A 113 -5.73 14.83 -15.15
N ASN A 114 -6.10 16.10 -15.35
CA ASN A 114 -7.14 16.77 -14.55
C ASN A 114 -8.53 16.17 -14.78
N GLN A 115 -8.86 15.76 -16.01
CA GLN A 115 -10.11 15.04 -16.30
C GLN A 115 -10.13 13.67 -15.61
N ALA A 116 -9.00 12.95 -15.59
CA ALA A 116 -8.89 11.68 -14.85
C ALA A 116 -9.07 11.88 -13.33
N LYS A 117 -8.50 12.95 -12.76
CA LYS A 117 -8.70 13.33 -11.36
C LYS A 117 -10.15 13.70 -11.04
N ALA A 118 -10.80 14.48 -11.91
CA ALA A 118 -12.22 14.83 -11.75
C ALA A 118 -13.13 13.59 -11.77
N TYR A 119 -12.83 12.60 -12.63
CA TYR A 119 -13.53 11.32 -12.61
C TYR A 119 -13.35 10.59 -11.27
N CYS A 120 -12.12 10.55 -10.74
CA CYS A 120 -11.84 9.92 -9.44
C CYS A 120 -12.58 10.62 -8.29
N GLU A 121 -12.61 11.96 -8.27
CA GLU A 121 -13.36 12.74 -7.28
C GLU A 121 -14.88 12.46 -7.36
N TRP A 122 -15.43 12.41 -8.57
CA TRP A 122 -16.83 12.04 -8.77
C TRP A 122 -17.12 10.62 -8.28
N LEU A 123 -16.31 9.64 -8.68
CA LEU A 123 -16.51 8.25 -8.28
C LEU A 123 -16.37 8.08 -6.76
N THR A 124 -15.47 8.84 -6.11
CA THR A 124 -15.34 8.89 -4.64
C THR A 124 -16.65 9.33 -4.00
N ARG A 125 -17.26 10.41 -4.48
CA ARG A 125 -18.53 10.91 -3.95
C ARG A 125 -19.65 9.87 -4.10
N ILE A 126 -19.77 9.28 -5.29
CA ILE A 126 -20.82 8.33 -5.60
C ILE A 126 -20.68 7.04 -4.78
N LEU A 127 -19.48 6.45 -4.71
CA LEU A 127 -19.26 5.22 -3.95
C LEU A 127 -19.44 5.42 -2.45
N ASN A 128 -18.97 6.54 -1.89
CA ASN A 128 -19.21 6.83 -0.48
C ASN A 128 -20.70 6.99 -0.18
N GLN A 129 -21.46 7.67 -1.04
CA GLN A 129 -22.91 7.76 -0.89
C GLN A 129 -23.57 6.37 -0.92
N VAL A 130 -23.28 5.57 -1.94
CA VAL A 130 -23.84 4.21 -2.11
C VAL A 130 -23.49 3.31 -0.93
N TYR A 131 -22.23 3.31 -0.49
CA TYR A 131 -21.80 2.45 0.61
C TYR A 131 -22.26 2.94 1.96
N GLN A 132 -22.50 4.24 2.17
CA GLN A 132 -23.13 4.73 3.39
C GLN A 132 -24.58 4.23 3.50
N GLU A 133 -25.33 4.25 2.38
CA GLU A 133 -26.72 3.75 2.31
C GLU A 133 -26.81 2.21 2.42
N ASP A 134 -25.79 1.45 1.97
CA ASP A 134 -25.75 -0.01 2.10
C ASP A 134 -25.22 -0.44 3.48
N GLU A 135 -26.13 -0.68 4.43
CA GLU A 135 -25.79 -1.16 5.78
C GLU A 135 -24.95 -2.45 5.82
N LYS A 136 -25.03 -3.31 4.79
CA LYS A 136 -24.30 -4.58 4.74
C LYS A 136 -22.88 -4.41 4.22
N HIS A 137 -22.64 -3.38 3.41
CA HIS A 137 -21.31 -3.10 2.88
C HIS A 137 -20.37 -2.65 4.02
N PRO A 138 -19.18 -3.27 4.18
CA PRO A 138 -18.32 -3.01 5.34
C PRO A 138 -17.53 -1.71 5.24
N VAL A 139 -17.53 -1.00 4.10
CA VAL A 139 -16.79 0.25 3.94
C VAL A 139 -17.62 1.43 4.41
N TYR A 140 -17.06 2.24 5.31
CA TYR A 140 -17.66 3.49 5.78
C TYR A 140 -17.21 4.68 4.92
N GLU A 141 -15.90 4.74 4.63
CA GLU A 141 -15.30 5.81 3.84
C GLU A 141 -14.17 5.28 2.96
N LEU A 142 -14.11 5.76 1.72
CA LEU A 142 -13.06 5.47 0.76
C LEU A 142 -12.69 6.71 -0.06
N VAL A 143 -11.54 6.63 -0.74
CA VAL A 143 -11.09 7.60 -1.74
C VAL A 143 -10.71 6.86 -3.01
N VAL A 144 -11.23 7.33 -4.14
CA VAL A 144 -10.79 6.90 -5.48
C VAL A 144 -9.75 7.89 -5.98
N ARG A 145 -8.64 7.38 -6.52
CA ARG A 145 -7.53 8.21 -7.04
C ARG A 145 -6.72 7.48 -8.11
N LEU A 146 -5.85 8.22 -8.80
CA LEU A 146 -4.79 7.61 -9.58
C LEU A 146 -3.79 6.91 -8.64
N PRO A 147 -3.19 5.78 -9.06
CA PRO A 147 -2.14 5.13 -8.29
C PRO A 147 -0.86 5.94 -8.34
N ASN A 148 0.01 5.77 -7.35
CA ASN A 148 1.41 6.12 -7.52
C ASN A 148 2.18 5.04 -8.30
N GLU A 149 3.40 5.37 -8.74
CA GLU A 149 4.26 4.47 -9.52
C GLU A 149 4.45 3.10 -8.84
N GLU A 150 4.67 3.11 -7.53
CA GLU A 150 4.90 1.89 -6.77
C GLU A 150 3.62 1.06 -6.61
N GLU A 151 2.48 1.67 -6.27
CA GLU A 151 1.19 0.98 -6.19
C GLU A 151 0.84 0.29 -7.50
N TRP A 152 1.03 1.00 -8.62
CA TRP A 152 0.81 0.46 -9.96
C TRP A 152 1.72 -0.73 -10.25
N GLU A 153 3.01 -0.62 -9.94
CA GLU A 153 3.99 -1.69 -10.14
C GLU A 153 3.67 -2.93 -9.32
N ASN A 154 3.23 -2.78 -8.06
CA ASN A 154 2.89 -3.94 -7.22
C ASN A 154 1.62 -4.62 -7.69
N ALA A 155 0.63 -3.81 -8.08
CA ALA A 155 -0.59 -4.32 -8.68
C ALA A 155 -0.28 -5.13 -9.93
N ALA A 156 0.66 -4.67 -10.78
CA ALA A 156 1.10 -5.38 -11.98
C ALA A 156 1.84 -6.69 -11.66
N LYS A 157 2.75 -6.66 -10.68
CA LYS A 157 3.55 -7.80 -10.22
C LYS A 157 2.74 -8.91 -9.54
N ALA A 158 1.57 -8.58 -9.03
CA ALA A 158 0.67 -9.52 -8.38
C ALA A 158 1.31 -10.39 -7.27
N GLY A 159 2.24 -9.82 -6.50
CA GLY A 159 2.94 -10.52 -5.41
C GLY A 159 4.23 -11.24 -5.84
N ASN A 160 4.59 -11.24 -7.13
CA ASN A 160 5.88 -11.71 -7.61
C ASN A 160 6.88 -10.53 -7.73
N PRO A 161 7.82 -10.36 -6.79
CA PRO A 161 8.76 -9.24 -6.81
C PRO A 161 9.72 -9.28 -8.01
N SER A 162 9.92 -10.43 -8.66
CA SER A 162 10.85 -10.59 -9.78
C SER A 162 10.16 -10.57 -11.15
N ALA A 163 8.85 -10.26 -11.19
CA ALA A 163 8.09 -10.24 -12.43
C ALA A 163 8.54 -9.08 -13.34
N ILE A 164 8.89 -9.41 -14.59
CA ILE A 164 9.22 -8.44 -15.64
C ILE A 164 7.94 -7.96 -16.36
N PHE A 165 6.98 -8.88 -16.52
CA PHE A 165 5.66 -8.66 -17.10
C PHE A 165 4.57 -9.07 -16.10
N PRO A 166 3.31 -8.64 -16.26
CA PRO A 166 2.21 -8.98 -15.35
C PRO A 166 1.72 -10.43 -15.50
N TRP A 167 2.52 -11.31 -16.09
CA TRP A 167 2.23 -12.74 -16.25
C TRP A 167 3.47 -13.56 -15.90
N GLU A 168 3.27 -14.87 -15.77
CA GLU A 168 4.37 -15.78 -15.45
C GLU A 168 5.41 -15.85 -16.59
N GLY A 169 6.69 -15.73 -16.22
CA GLY A 169 7.80 -15.83 -17.15
C GLY A 169 8.16 -14.52 -17.87
N THR A 170 8.95 -14.65 -18.93
CA THR A 170 9.59 -13.49 -19.62
C THR A 170 9.22 -13.42 -21.10
N LYS A 171 8.37 -14.33 -21.57
CA LYS A 171 7.99 -14.41 -22.98
C LYS A 171 6.77 -13.55 -23.24
N LEU A 172 6.79 -12.81 -24.34
CA LEU A 172 5.66 -11.99 -24.82
C LEU A 172 4.53 -12.83 -25.45
N ARG A 173 4.76 -14.13 -25.60
CA ARG A 173 3.81 -15.10 -26.13
C ARG A 173 3.47 -16.13 -25.07
N ASN A 174 2.20 -16.52 -25.04
CA ASN A 174 1.68 -17.52 -24.14
C ASN A 174 2.39 -18.86 -24.41
N GLN A 175 2.79 -19.53 -23.33
CA GLN A 175 3.48 -20.82 -23.35
C GLN A 175 2.56 -21.99 -23.00
N GLU A 176 1.31 -21.72 -22.58
CA GLU A 176 0.31 -22.75 -22.37
C GLU A 176 -0.05 -23.40 -23.70
N LYS A 177 0.01 -24.74 -23.75
CA LYS A 177 -0.25 -25.54 -24.96
C LYS A 177 -1.53 -25.15 -25.72
N LYS A 178 -2.58 -24.71 -25.00
CA LYS A 178 -3.86 -24.31 -25.60
C LYS A 178 -3.78 -22.97 -26.34
N TYR A 179 -2.92 -22.07 -25.91
CA TYR A 179 -2.81 -20.70 -26.40
C TYR A 179 -1.41 -20.39 -26.96
N GLU A 180 -0.61 -21.42 -27.20
CA GLU A 180 0.80 -21.31 -27.54
C GLU A 180 1.00 -20.35 -28.72
N GLY A 181 1.91 -19.39 -28.55
CA GLY A 181 2.22 -18.42 -29.57
C GLY A 181 1.28 -17.20 -29.63
N ASN A 182 0.14 -17.21 -28.92
CA ASN A 182 -0.69 -16.00 -28.78
C ASN A 182 0.06 -14.93 -28.00
N LEU A 183 -0.13 -13.66 -28.35
CA LEU A 183 0.51 -12.56 -27.64
C LEU A 183 -0.19 -12.29 -26.32
N MET A 184 0.61 -11.96 -25.30
CA MET A 184 0.14 -11.68 -23.94
C MET A 184 -0.34 -10.24 -23.74
N ALA A 185 -0.06 -9.34 -24.69
CA ALA A 185 -0.38 -7.91 -24.61
C ALA A 185 -0.55 -7.30 -26.01
N ASN A 186 -1.16 -6.10 -26.06
CA ASN A 186 -1.25 -5.28 -27.28
C ASN A 186 -0.08 -4.30 -27.34
N PHE A 187 0.84 -4.45 -28.29
CA PHE A 187 2.03 -3.60 -28.46
C PHE A 187 2.55 -3.65 -29.91
N LEU A 188 3.48 -2.76 -30.24
CA LEU A 188 4.05 -2.64 -31.59
C LEU A 188 5.07 -3.78 -31.86
N ARG A 189 4.77 -4.67 -32.82
CA ARG A 189 5.61 -5.86 -33.11
C ARG A 189 6.70 -5.58 -34.15
N SER A 190 6.44 -4.69 -35.11
CA SER A 190 7.44 -4.25 -36.10
C SER A 190 7.13 -2.82 -36.59
N LYS A 191 8.15 -2.08 -37.03
CA LYS A 191 7.98 -0.72 -37.58
C LYS A 191 7.04 -0.69 -38.80
N ASN A 192 6.91 -1.80 -39.53
CA ASN A 192 6.09 -1.91 -40.74
C ASN A 192 4.68 -2.45 -40.48
N GLN A 193 4.34 -2.79 -39.22
CA GLN A 193 3.04 -3.37 -38.87
C GLN A 193 1.87 -2.40 -39.08
N ILE A 194 2.13 -1.09 -39.05
CA ILE A 194 1.12 -0.04 -39.30
C ILE A 194 0.54 -0.15 -40.74
N ASN A 195 1.18 -0.90 -41.65
CA ASN A 195 0.79 -1.03 -43.06
C ASN A 195 0.58 -2.49 -43.55
N SER A 196 0.48 -3.50 -42.67
CA SER A 196 0.48 -4.93 -43.08
C SER A 196 -0.86 -5.62 -42.84
N THR A 197 -1.59 -5.94 -43.92
CA THR A 197 -2.91 -6.61 -43.92
C THR A 197 -2.88 -8.13 -44.05
N THR A 198 -1.73 -8.81 -43.95
CA THR A 198 -1.65 -10.25 -44.22
C THR A 198 -1.34 -11.14 -43.01
N ASP A 199 -2.16 -12.19 -42.92
CA ASP A 199 -1.94 -13.53 -42.35
C ASP A 199 -2.27 -13.82 -40.87
N ASN A 200 -3.49 -14.34 -40.74
CA ASN A 200 -4.03 -15.43 -39.91
C ASN A 200 -3.92 -15.45 -38.35
N ILE A 201 -5.12 -15.62 -37.78
CA ILE A 201 -5.57 -15.98 -36.42
C ILE A 201 -5.65 -14.86 -35.35
N ASN A 202 -4.89 -13.77 -35.44
CA ASN A 202 -5.17 -12.57 -34.63
C ASN A 202 -5.66 -11.44 -35.53
N LYS A 203 -6.98 -11.47 -35.83
CA LYS A 203 -7.68 -10.42 -36.58
C LYS A 203 -7.26 -9.06 -36.01
N ILE A 204 -6.60 -8.29 -36.88
CA ILE A 204 -5.94 -7.00 -36.66
C ILE A 204 -6.84 -6.09 -35.82
N MET A 205 -6.53 -5.96 -34.52
CA MET A 205 -6.98 -4.81 -33.74
C MET A 205 -6.06 -3.68 -34.14
N ASP A 206 -6.53 -2.83 -35.06
CA ASP A 206 -5.68 -1.91 -35.81
C ASP A 206 -5.01 -0.85 -34.92
N VAL A 207 -5.54 -0.63 -33.71
CA VAL A 207 -4.98 0.33 -32.74
C VAL A 207 -5.16 -0.13 -31.28
N ILE A 208 -6.37 -0.16 -30.73
CA ILE A 208 -6.66 -0.46 -29.31
C ILE A 208 -7.50 -1.74 -29.17
N ALA A 209 -7.33 -2.50 -28.08
CA ALA A 209 -8.15 -3.66 -27.71
C ALA A 209 -9.17 -3.32 -26.60
N PRO A 210 -10.31 -4.03 -26.48
CA PRO A 210 -11.21 -3.88 -25.33
C PRO A 210 -10.43 -3.98 -24.01
N ALA A 211 -10.84 -3.24 -22.99
CA ALA A 211 -10.10 -3.12 -21.74
C ALA A 211 -9.98 -4.47 -21.00
N LYS A 212 -10.93 -5.39 -21.24
CA LYS A 212 -10.87 -6.78 -20.79
C LYS A 212 -10.37 -7.72 -21.91
N SER A 213 -9.16 -7.46 -22.39
CA SER A 213 -8.46 -8.31 -23.35
C SER A 213 -7.22 -8.94 -22.71
N TYR A 214 -6.69 -9.97 -23.36
CA TYR A 214 -5.55 -10.74 -22.86
C TYR A 214 -5.84 -11.43 -21.51
N TRP A 215 -4.82 -12.03 -20.91
CA TRP A 215 -4.96 -12.73 -19.63
C TRP A 215 -4.74 -11.75 -18.48
N PRO A 216 -5.56 -11.85 -17.40
CA PRO A 216 -5.30 -11.07 -16.21
C PRO A 216 -4.07 -11.62 -15.48
N ASN A 217 -3.44 -10.78 -14.66
CA ASN A 217 -2.42 -11.22 -13.70
C ASN A 217 -3.04 -11.98 -12.51
N ASP A 218 -2.22 -12.41 -11.55
CA ASP A 218 -2.68 -13.19 -10.38
C ASP A 218 -3.61 -12.41 -9.44
N PHE A 219 -3.69 -11.08 -9.56
CA PHE A 219 -4.68 -10.26 -8.84
C PHE A 219 -5.98 -10.08 -9.64
N GLY A 220 -6.08 -10.60 -10.86
CA GLY A 220 -7.27 -10.44 -11.70
C GLY A 220 -7.29 -9.14 -12.54
N LEU A 221 -6.15 -8.46 -12.66
CA LEU A 221 -6.01 -7.21 -13.42
C LEU A 221 -5.61 -7.46 -14.87
N TYR A 222 -6.39 -6.92 -15.80
CA TYR A 222 -6.18 -7.01 -17.24
C TYR A 222 -5.34 -5.85 -17.77
N CYS A 223 -4.67 -6.06 -18.90
CA CYS A 223 -3.98 -5.02 -19.67
C CYS A 223 -3.01 -4.14 -18.87
N MET A 224 -2.39 -4.66 -17.79
CA MET A 224 -1.34 -3.91 -17.07
C MET A 224 -0.12 -3.62 -17.98
N SER A 225 0.09 -4.42 -19.02
CA SER A 225 1.13 -4.19 -20.03
C SER A 225 0.51 -4.05 -21.42
N GLY A 226 0.91 -3.00 -22.14
CA GLY A 226 0.41 -2.67 -23.46
C GLY A 226 -1.00 -2.09 -23.44
N ASN A 227 -1.66 -2.14 -24.59
CA ASN A 227 -2.97 -1.55 -24.85
C ASN A 227 -2.95 -0.01 -24.74
N ILE A 228 -3.13 0.60 -23.57
CA ILE A 228 -2.84 2.03 -23.38
C ILE A 228 -1.93 2.26 -22.18
N ALA A 229 -1.09 3.30 -22.25
CA ALA A 229 -0.30 3.72 -21.12
C ALA A 229 -1.22 4.36 -20.07
N GLU A 230 -1.00 4.01 -18.81
CA GLU A 230 -1.86 4.44 -17.71
C GLU A 230 -1.25 5.60 -16.94
N MET A 231 -1.97 6.72 -16.85
CA MET A 231 -1.59 7.85 -16.02
C MET A 231 -1.49 7.45 -14.54
N ILE A 232 -0.40 7.86 -13.89
CA ILE A 232 -0.23 7.77 -12.43
C ILE A 232 -0.51 9.13 -11.77
N ASP A 233 -0.59 9.19 -10.44
CA ASP A 233 -0.92 10.43 -9.71
C ASP A 233 0.07 11.56 -9.95
N GLN A 234 1.34 11.24 -10.21
CA GLN A 234 2.32 12.23 -10.65
C GLN A 234 1.96 12.74 -12.06
N PRO A 235 1.73 14.05 -12.25
CA PRO A 235 1.42 14.60 -13.57
C PRO A 235 2.52 14.30 -14.59
N ARG A 236 2.12 14.13 -15.86
CA ARG A 236 3.03 13.87 -17.00
C ARG A 236 3.83 12.56 -16.88
N ARG A 237 3.30 11.60 -16.13
CA ARG A 237 3.92 10.28 -15.96
C ARG A 237 2.91 9.18 -16.28
N THR A 238 3.40 8.10 -16.89
CA THR A 238 2.61 6.92 -17.23
C THR A 238 3.36 5.62 -16.95
N LYS A 239 2.63 4.49 -16.93
CA LYS A 239 3.17 3.13 -16.83
C LYS A 239 2.48 2.18 -17.83
N GLY A 240 3.05 1.00 -18.03
CA GLY A 240 2.47 -0.10 -18.82
C GLY A 240 2.69 -0.04 -20.33
N GLY A 241 3.05 1.12 -20.88
CA GLY A 241 3.19 1.31 -22.33
C GLY A 241 1.87 1.12 -23.07
N SER A 242 1.89 1.18 -24.40
CA SER A 242 0.68 1.21 -25.23
C SER A 242 0.77 0.25 -26.41
N TRP A 243 -0.32 0.13 -27.15
CA TRP A 243 -0.41 -0.57 -28.43
C TRP A 243 0.65 -0.11 -29.44
N GLY A 244 1.10 1.14 -29.35
CA GLY A 244 2.10 1.72 -30.23
C GLY A 244 3.51 1.70 -29.66
N SER A 245 3.73 1.04 -28.52
CA SER A 245 5.00 1.00 -27.81
C SER A 245 5.80 -0.25 -28.19
N ASN A 246 7.13 -0.13 -28.21
CA ASN A 246 8.02 -1.28 -28.35
C ASN A 246 7.90 -2.21 -27.13
N PRO A 247 8.13 -3.54 -27.27
CA PRO A 247 8.14 -4.47 -26.15
C PRO A 247 8.87 -4.02 -24.88
N LEU A 248 9.99 -3.31 -25.02
CA LEU A 248 10.78 -2.84 -23.88
C LEU A 248 10.05 -1.81 -23.00
N PHE A 249 9.04 -1.11 -23.53
CA PHE A 249 8.26 -0.10 -22.82
C PHE A 249 6.98 -0.64 -22.18
N ILE A 250 6.69 -1.94 -22.35
CA ILE A 250 5.55 -2.60 -21.71
C ILE A 250 5.98 -3.50 -20.56
N GLU A 251 7.26 -3.53 -20.20
CA GLU A 251 7.72 -4.16 -18.96
C GLU A 251 7.24 -3.35 -17.75
N ILE A 252 6.94 -4.01 -16.63
CA ILE A 252 6.38 -3.35 -15.43
C ILE A 252 7.25 -2.16 -14.98
N ASN A 253 8.57 -2.34 -15.08
CA ASN A 253 9.58 -1.41 -14.57
C ASN A 253 10.31 -0.64 -15.68
N SER A 254 9.75 -0.62 -16.89
CA SER A 254 10.37 0.09 -17.99
C SER A 254 10.41 1.59 -17.73
N LYS A 255 11.32 2.27 -18.45
CA LYS A 255 11.28 3.72 -18.54
C LYS A 255 9.92 4.17 -19.10
N ASP A 256 9.42 5.27 -18.57
CA ASP A 256 8.17 5.89 -19.02
C ASP A 256 8.36 6.54 -20.41
N GLU A 257 7.79 5.91 -21.45
CA GLU A 257 7.85 6.38 -22.84
C GLU A 257 7.16 7.75 -23.01
N PHE A 258 6.13 8.03 -22.22
CA PHE A 258 5.32 9.25 -22.30
C PHE A 258 5.70 10.27 -21.23
N LYS A 259 6.89 10.14 -20.62
CA LYS A 259 7.36 11.10 -19.62
C LYS A 259 7.37 12.52 -20.17
N GLY A 260 6.69 13.43 -19.48
CA GLY A 260 6.57 14.84 -19.88
C GLY A 260 5.43 15.12 -20.86
N TRP A 261 4.69 14.10 -21.30
CA TRP A 261 3.55 14.26 -22.21
C TRP A 261 2.34 14.86 -21.48
N GLU A 262 1.69 15.85 -22.11
CA GLU A 262 0.52 16.55 -21.56
C GLU A 262 -0.69 16.59 -22.49
N ASN A 263 -0.47 16.36 -23.78
CA ASN A 263 -1.52 16.50 -24.77
C ASN A 263 -2.46 15.27 -24.75
N PRO A 264 -3.74 15.44 -25.12
CA PRO A 264 -4.60 14.29 -25.42
C PRO A 264 -3.92 13.32 -26.40
N SER A 265 -3.96 12.03 -26.08
CA SER A 265 -3.29 10.98 -26.85
C SER A 265 -4.17 9.75 -26.97
N PRO A 266 -4.21 9.08 -28.13
CA PRO A 266 -4.90 7.80 -28.31
C PRO A 266 -4.12 6.62 -27.70
N LYS A 267 -2.96 6.90 -27.08
CA LYS A 267 -2.10 5.90 -26.44
C LYS A 267 -2.12 6.00 -24.92
N ILE A 268 -2.78 7.01 -24.36
CA ILE A 268 -2.74 7.30 -22.92
C ILE A 268 -4.18 7.41 -22.41
N GLY A 269 -4.45 6.68 -21.34
CA GLY A 269 -5.66 6.77 -20.53
C GLY A 269 -5.29 6.49 -19.08
N PHE A 270 -6.17 5.85 -18.31
CA PHE A 270 -5.86 5.56 -16.91
C PHE A 270 -6.71 4.42 -16.33
N ARG A 271 -6.27 3.96 -15.16
CA ARG A 271 -6.98 3.10 -14.24
C ARG A 271 -7.04 3.79 -12.90
N TYR A 272 -8.14 3.66 -12.18
CA TYR A 272 -8.27 4.20 -10.84
C TYR A 272 -8.02 3.13 -9.78
N PHE A 273 -7.53 3.58 -8.62
CA PHE A 273 -7.37 2.81 -7.41
C PHE A 273 -8.33 3.34 -6.34
N ILE A 274 -8.74 2.47 -5.43
CA ILE A 274 -9.62 2.79 -4.30
C ILE A 274 -8.86 2.47 -3.03
N GLU A 275 -8.66 3.49 -2.21
CA GLU A 275 -8.12 3.38 -0.86
C GLU A 275 -9.27 3.47 0.14
N ILE A 276 -9.49 2.40 0.90
CA ILE A 276 -10.45 2.40 1.99
C ILE A 276 -9.83 3.12 3.18
N ILE A 277 -10.52 4.17 3.61
CA ILE A 277 -10.11 5.03 4.71
C ILE A 277 -10.67 4.50 6.03
N GLU A 278 -11.90 3.99 6.01
CA GLU A 278 -12.56 3.49 7.21
C GLU A 278 -13.57 2.37 6.89
N PHE A 279 -13.62 1.36 7.74
CA PHE A 279 -14.63 0.32 7.70
C PHE A 279 -15.77 0.63 8.69
N LYS A 280 -17.01 0.28 8.34
CA LYS A 280 -18.13 0.26 9.26
C LYS A 280 -17.81 -0.75 10.35
N ASN A 281 -17.64 -0.27 11.57
CA ASN A 281 -17.37 -1.04 12.80
C ASN A 281 -17.90 -2.48 12.73
N LYS A 282 -17.05 -3.43 12.38
CA LYS A 282 -17.34 -4.85 12.53
C LYS A 282 -16.60 -5.32 13.76
N THR A 283 -17.40 -5.59 14.79
CA THR A 283 -17.02 -6.00 16.16
C THR A 283 -16.24 -4.96 16.95
N LYS A 284 -16.79 -4.50 18.09
CA LYS A 284 -15.96 -3.93 19.15
C LYS A 284 -14.91 -4.99 19.49
N THR A 285 -13.65 -4.79 19.10
CA THR A 285 -12.56 -5.55 19.72
C THR A 285 -12.76 -5.52 21.23
N LYS A 286 -12.68 -6.69 21.85
CA LYS A 286 -12.92 -6.81 23.29
C LYS A 286 -11.87 -5.95 23.99
N GLU A 287 -12.32 -4.86 24.59
CA GLU A 287 -11.45 -3.92 25.30
C GLU A 287 -10.57 -4.70 26.29
N ILE A 288 -9.25 -4.46 26.25
CA ILE A 288 -8.34 -5.17 27.14
C ILE A 288 -8.62 -4.72 28.56
N LYS A 289 -8.94 -5.68 29.42
CA LYS A 289 -9.06 -5.41 30.85
C LYS A 289 -7.67 -5.30 31.46
N ILE A 290 -7.17 -4.07 31.64
CA ILE A 290 -5.90 -3.80 32.32
C ILE A 290 -5.99 -4.29 33.77
N ASN A 291 -5.20 -5.33 34.09
CA ASN A 291 -5.06 -5.91 35.42
C ASN A 291 -3.61 -6.36 35.62
N ALA A 292 -3.24 -6.70 36.86
CA ALA A 292 -1.87 -7.12 37.19
C ALA A 292 -1.38 -8.28 36.34
N LYS A 293 -2.20 -9.33 36.13
CA LYS A 293 -1.84 -10.50 35.30
C LYS A 293 -1.52 -10.09 33.85
N TYR A 294 -2.28 -9.15 33.28
CA TYR A 294 -2.01 -8.63 31.94
C TYR A 294 -0.68 -7.87 31.91
N ILE A 295 -0.44 -6.92 32.81
CA ILE A 295 0.81 -6.16 32.86
C ILE A 295 2.00 -7.09 33.08
N GLU A 296 1.91 -8.05 34.00
CA GLU A 296 2.93 -9.06 34.26
C GLU A 296 3.21 -9.94 33.03
N SER A 297 2.20 -10.22 32.20
CA SER A 297 2.40 -11.01 30.97
C SER A 297 3.24 -10.27 29.91
N LEU A 298 3.29 -8.93 29.99
CA LEU A 298 4.13 -8.09 29.14
C LEU A 298 5.58 -8.04 29.62
N LEU A 299 5.88 -8.54 30.81
CA LEU A 299 7.21 -8.48 31.42
C LEU A 299 8.02 -9.73 31.12
N SER A 300 9.31 -9.54 30.89
CA SER A 300 10.33 -10.59 30.91
C SER A 300 11.44 -10.24 31.88
N LYS A 301 11.98 -11.26 32.56
CA LYS A 301 13.01 -11.10 33.58
C LYS A 301 14.40 -11.12 32.93
N LEU A 302 15.24 -10.12 33.22
CA LEU A 302 16.56 -9.98 32.58
C LEU A 302 17.67 -10.75 33.31
N THR A 303 17.74 -10.67 34.63
CA THR A 303 18.79 -11.31 35.44
C THR A 303 18.18 -11.89 36.73
N SER A 304 19.01 -12.44 37.62
CA SER A 304 18.58 -12.81 38.99
C SER A 304 18.04 -11.63 39.80
N ASP A 305 18.34 -10.41 39.36
CA ASP A 305 17.94 -9.17 40.00
C ASP A 305 16.43 -8.88 39.78
N SER A 306 15.88 -8.02 40.63
CA SER A 306 14.50 -7.53 40.63
C SER A 306 14.16 -6.61 39.42
N ILE A 307 14.76 -6.86 38.26
CA ILE A 307 14.61 -6.05 37.05
C ILE A 307 13.94 -6.85 35.93
N TYR A 308 12.86 -6.29 35.44
CA TYR A 308 12.06 -6.80 34.33
C TYR A 308 12.03 -5.77 33.19
N VAL A 309 11.74 -6.24 31.98
CA VAL A 309 11.63 -5.41 30.78
C VAL A 309 10.36 -5.76 30.01
N GLY A 310 9.78 -4.78 29.34
CA GLY A 310 8.69 -5.01 28.38
C GLY A 310 9.16 -5.92 27.24
N LYS A 311 8.44 -7.00 26.99
CA LYS A 311 8.69 -7.94 25.88
C LYS A 311 8.62 -7.25 24.51
N PHE A 312 7.82 -6.21 24.41
CA PHE A 312 7.47 -5.50 23.19
C PHE A 312 7.72 -4.00 23.36
N GLU A 313 7.77 -3.26 22.26
CA GLU A 313 7.48 -1.82 22.32
C GLU A 313 6.06 -1.59 22.87
N VAL A 314 5.82 -0.44 23.51
CA VAL A 314 4.48 -0.10 24.00
C VAL A 314 3.53 -0.01 22.82
N THR A 315 2.44 -0.76 22.85
CA THR A 315 1.47 -0.81 21.75
C THR A 315 0.52 0.39 21.77
N ASN A 316 -0.06 0.73 20.62
CA ASN A 316 -1.11 1.75 20.52
C ASN A 316 -2.26 1.46 21.48
N GLN A 317 -2.65 0.20 21.67
CA GLN A 317 -3.76 -0.16 22.55
C GLN A 317 -3.47 0.15 24.01
N LEU A 318 -2.31 -0.24 24.52
CA LEU A 318 -1.94 0.04 25.92
C LEU A 318 -1.79 1.55 26.16
N TYR A 319 -1.22 2.27 25.19
CA TYR A 319 -1.09 3.72 25.26
C TYR A 319 -2.45 4.43 25.16
N HIS A 320 -3.38 3.91 24.36
CA HIS A 320 -4.75 4.42 24.27
C HIS A 320 -5.47 4.33 25.63
N HIS A 321 -5.30 3.22 26.36
CA HIS A 321 -5.82 3.09 27.73
C HIS A 321 -5.26 4.14 28.69
N PHE A 322 -3.96 4.43 28.62
CA PHE A 322 -3.35 5.51 29.40
C PHE A 322 -4.03 6.86 29.13
N ILE A 323 -4.19 7.23 27.86
CA ILE A 323 -4.84 8.50 27.49
C ILE A 323 -6.32 8.52 27.91
N GLY A 324 -7.03 7.40 27.72
CA GLY A 324 -8.44 7.27 28.09
C GLY A 324 -8.69 7.37 29.60
N GLU A 325 -7.84 6.73 30.42
CA GLU A 325 -7.98 6.77 31.88
C GLU A 325 -7.54 8.11 32.49
N THR A 326 -6.49 8.73 31.96
CA THR A 326 -5.91 9.95 32.54
C THR A 326 -6.53 11.24 31.98
N GLY A 327 -7.13 11.19 30.79
CA GLY A 327 -7.64 12.37 30.08
C GLY A 327 -6.56 13.34 29.59
N GLN A 328 -5.27 12.96 29.66
CA GLN A 328 -4.15 13.84 29.31
C GLN A 328 -3.92 13.92 27.79
N LEU A 329 -4.82 14.58 27.07
CA LEU A 329 -4.81 14.67 25.60
C LEU A 329 -3.56 15.34 25.02
N ASN A 330 -2.84 16.15 25.81
CA ASN A 330 -1.56 16.73 25.44
C ASN A 330 -0.45 15.68 25.22
N HIS A 331 -0.61 14.48 25.78
CA HIS A 331 0.29 13.33 25.60
C HIS A 331 -0.18 12.35 24.51
N ALA A 332 -1.29 12.64 23.82
CA ALA A 332 -1.79 11.78 22.75
C ALA A 332 -0.84 11.77 21.53
N SER A 333 -0.86 10.66 20.78
CA SER A 333 -0.09 10.50 19.55
C SER A 333 -0.52 11.52 18.48
N LYS A 334 0.48 12.18 17.86
CA LYS A 334 0.30 13.21 16.83
C LYS A 334 0.31 12.59 15.43
N ASN A 335 -0.73 11.87 15.06
CA ASN A 335 -0.77 11.14 13.78
C ASN A 335 -0.54 12.01 12.53
N LEU A 336 -0.76 13.33 12.59
CA LEU A 336 -0.40 14.25 11.49
C LEU A 336 1.08 14.16 11.10
N ASN A 337 1.96 13.71 11.99
CA ASN A 337 3.38 13.53 11.70
C ASN A 337 3.66 12.35 10.75
N TRP A 338 2.67 11.52 10.41
CA TRP A 338 2.77 10.63 9.26
C TRP A 338 2.83 11.42 7.93
N ALA A 339 2.24 12.62 7.90
CA ALA A 339 2.36 13.51 6.75
C ALA A 339 3.83 13.92 6.52
N GLY A 340 4.24 13.97 5.26
CA GLY A 340 5.60 14.34 4.85
C GLY A 340 6.64 13.21 4.98
N ASN A 341 6.33 12.14 5.72
CA ASN A 341 7.24 10.99 5.87
C ASN A 341 6.90 9.83 4.93
N ILE A 342 5.63 9.72 4.51
CA ILE A 342 5.16 8.66 3.61
C ILE A 342 4.24 9.23 2.52
N LYS A 343 4.14 8.52 1.39
CA LYS A 343 3.18 8.86 0.33
C LYS A 343 1.80 8.30 0.71
N TYR A 344 0.75 9.11 0.56
CA TYR A 344 -0.64 8.78 0.93
C TYR A 344 -0.81 8.39 2.41
N PRO A 345 -0.49 9.31 3.35
CA PRO A 345 -0.55 9.03 4.78
C PRO A 345 -1.97 8.98 5.36
N PHE A 346 -3.02 9.15 4.54
CA PHE A 346 -4.38 9.44 5.00
C PHE A 346 -4.91 8.40 5.98
N ARG A 347 -4.75 7.10 5.67
CA ARG A 347 -5.15 6.02 6.57
C ARG A 347 -4.38 6.08 7.90
N LEU A 348 -3.07 6.27 7.90
CA LEU A 348 -2.27 6.33 9.14
C LEU A 348 -2.56 7.60 9.96
N ILE A 349 -2.75 8.74 9.30
CA ILE A 349 -3.15 10.00 9.94
C ILE A 349 -4.46 9.80 10.71
N ARG A 350 -5.45 9.16 10.09
CA ARG A 350 -6.75 8.95 10.70
C ARG A 350 -6.71 7.87 11.78
N ASN A 351 -6.07 6.74 11.50
CA ASN A 351 -6.35 5.48 12.18
C ASN A 351 -5.22 4.94 13.06
N TYR A 352 -3.96 5.32 12.85
CA TYR A 352 -2.83 4.59 13.43
C TYR A 352 -2.89 4.41 14.96
N SER A 353 -3.20 5.48 15.70
CA SER A 353 -3.32 5.43 17.17
C SER A 353 -4.74 5.20 17.69
N LYS A 354 -5.73 5.02 16.81
CA LYS A 354 -7.17 5.06 17.16
C LYS A 354 -7.94 3.81 16.76
N HIS A 355 -7.54 3.16 15.67
CA HIS A 355 -8.28 2.05 15.07
C HIS A 355 -7.69 0.71 15.50
N GLU A 356 -8.55 -0.29 15.64
CA GLU A 356 -8.21 -1.61 16.16
C GLU A 356 -7.20 -2.39 15.31
N ASP A 357 -7.21 -2.21 13.99
CA ASP A 357 -6.19 -2.72 13.06
C ASP A 357 -4.75 -2.42 13.52
N TYR A 358 -4.54 -1.31 14.24
CA TYR A 358 -3.23 -0.85 14.68
C TYR A 358 -3.00 -1.04 16.19
N PHE A 359 -3.91 -1.70 16.91
CA PHE A 359 -3.81 -1.88 18.36
C PHE A 359 -2.56 -2.65 18.80
N ASN A 360 -2.12 -3.63 18.01
CA ASN A 360 -0.89 -4.40 18.26
C ASN A 360 0.38 -3.77 17.64
N TYR A 361 0.28 -2.57 17.05
CA TYR A 361 1.43 -1.85 16.49
C TYR A 361 2.08 -0.95 17.55
N PRO A 362 3.38 -0.61 17.43
CA PRO A 362 4.05 0.26 18.39
C PRO A 362 3.46 1.67 18.37
N VAL A 363 3.33 2.28 19.55
CA VAL A 363 2.99 3.69 19.65
C VAL A 363 4.14 4.57 19.14
N VAL A 364 3.82 5.52 18.27
CA VAL A 364 4.76 6.51 17.72
C VAL A 364 4.12 7.90 17.72
N ASN A 365 4.83 8.92 17.22
CA ASN A 365 4.38 10.31 17.20
C ASN A 365 4.04 10.86 18.61
N ILE A 366 4.73 10.39 19.64
CA ILE A 366 4.65 10.89 21.01
C ILE A 366 5.97 11.54 21.43
N SER A 367 5.94 12.36 22.48
CA SER A 367 7.18 12.93 23.03
C SER A 367 7.79 12.03 24.10
N ARG A 368 9.06 12.26 24.43
CA ARG A 368 9.75 11.54 25.50
C ARG A 368 9.12 11.81 26.86
N GLU A 369 8.67 13.02 27.11
CA GLU A 369 7.90 13.40 28.31
C GLU A 369 6.61 12.58 28.40
N SER A 370 5.95 12.34 27.26
CA SER A 370 4.72 11.55 27.21
C SER A 370 4.97 10.08 27.55
N ALA A 371 6.09 9.51 27.09
CA ALA A 371 6.52 8.16 27.48
C ALA A 371 6.86 8.06 28.98
N ILE A 372 7.44 9.12 29.57
CA ILE A 372 7.71 9.20 31.02
C ILE A 372 6.41 9.27 31.83
N GLU A 373 5.43 10.08 31.42
CA GLU A 373 4.13 10.16 32.08
C GLU A 373 3.35 8.84 31.98
N PHE A 374 3.45 8.15 30.84
CA PHE A 374 2.93 6.78 30.71
C PHE A 374 3.54 5.84 31.75
N CYS A 375 4.87 5.88 31.95
CA CYS A 375 5.54 5.02 32.94
C CYS A 375 5.10 5.33 34.38
N LYS A 376 4.90 6.61 34.71
CA LYS A 376 4.36 7.04 36.02
C LYS A 376 2.93 6.51 36.23
N TRP A 377 2.08 6.65 35.22
CA TRP A 377 0.73 6.08 35.26
C TRP A 377 0.75 4.57 35.46
N LEU A 378 1.58 3.85 34.70
CA LEU A 378 1.67 2.39 34.79
C LEU A 378 2.15 1.93 36.17
N THR A 379 3.07 2.68 36.78
CA THR A 379 3.53 2.49 38.18
C THR A 379 2.39 2.61 39.18
N ILE A 380 1.64 3.71 39.14
CA ILE A 380 0.50 3.93 40.04
C ILE A 380 -0.55 2.85 39.83
N LYS A 381 -0.88 2.57 38.55
CA LYS A 381 -1.89 1.59 38.17
C LYS A 381 -1.55 0.20 38.67
N TYR A 382 -0.34 -0.29 38.36
CA TYR A 382 0.08 -1.63 38.75
C TYR A 382 0.12 -1.79 40.27
N ASN A 383 0.68 -0.79 40.98
CA ASN A 383 0.83 -0.87 42.43
C ASN A 383 -0.50 -0.80 43.17
N SER A 384 -1.54 -0.22 42.57
CA SER A 384 -2.89 -0.19 43.12
C SER A 384 -3.60 -1.56 43.15
N PHE A 385 -3.12 -2.56 42.39
CA PHE A 385 -3.76 -3.88 42.35
C PHE A 385 -3.47 -4.69 43.62
N GLU A 386 -4.53 -5.20 44.25
CA GLU A 386 -4.44 -6.07 45.43
C GLU A 386 -3.88 -7.46 45.10
N LYS A 387 -4.26 -8.03 43.95
CA LYS A 387 -3.86 -9.37 43.50
C LYS A 387 -2.82 -9.25 42.39
N LYS A 388 -1.54 -9.31 42.76
CA LYS A 388 -0.38 -9.28 41.87
C LYS A 388 0.66 -10.32 42.30
N LYS A 389 1.47 -10.81 41.35
CA LYS A 389 2.54 -11.79 41.60
C LYS A 389 3.83 -11.13 42.05
N LEU A 390 4.13 -9.95 41.51
CA LEU A 390 5.31 -9.17 41.85
C LEU A 390 4.96 -8.17 42.95
N GLY A 391 5.99 -7.69 43.66
CA GLY A 391 5.89 -6.66 44.68
C GLY A 391 5.51 -5.29 44.11
N ASN A 392 5.87 -4.22 44.82
CA ASN A 392 5.70 -2.89 44.27
C ASN A 392 6.76 -2.65 43.20
N ILE A 393 6.33 -2.18 42.03
CA ILE A 393 7.20 -1.97 40.87
C ILE A 393 7.25 -0.49 40.53
N THR A 394 8.42 -0.01 40.16
CA THR A 394 8.62 1.27 39.49
C THR A 394 8.87 1.04 38.00
N PHE A 395 7.99 1.56 37.14
CA PHE A 395 8.16 1.55 35.69
C PHE A 395 8.88 2.80 35.22
N GLN A 396 9.81 2.66 34.29
CA GLN A 396 10.53 3.78 33.68
C GLN A 396 11.05 3.43 32.28
N LEU A 397 11.50 4.45 31.53
CA LEU A 397 12.33 4.22 30.35
C LEU A 397 13.66 3.57 30.76
N PRO A 398 14.24 2.70 29.92
CA PRO A 398 15.59 2.18 30.17
C PRO A 398 16.63 3.30 30.06
N THR A 399 17.68 3.26 30.88
CA THR A 399 18.92 4.00 30.59
C THR A 399 19.61 3.38 29.37
N GLU A 400 20.50 4.12 28.72
CA GLU A 400 21.31 3.59 27.62
C GLU A 400 21.98 2.25 28.00
N LYS A 401 22.62 2.21 29.16
CA LYS A 401 23.32 1.02 29.65
C LYS A 401 22.36 -0.16 29.84
N GLN A 402 21.17 0.09 30.39
CA GLN A 402 20.16 -0.96 30.55
C GLN A 402 19.66 -1.45 29.19
N TRP A 403 19.42 -0.53 28.26
CA TRP A 403 19.01 -0.85 26.89
C TRP A 403 20.03 -1.73 26.19
N GLU A 404 21.30 -1.32 26.22
CA GLU A 404 22.39 -2.10 25.64
C GLU A 404 22.50 -3.48 26.32
N ASN A 405 22.37 -3.58 27.65
CA ASN A 405 22.46 -4.87 28.34
C ASN A 405 21.45 -5.92 27.84
N PHE A 406 20.19 -5.54 27.64
CA PHE A 406 19.19 -6.49 27.12
C PHE A 406 19.24 -6.64 25.59
N ALA A 407 19.79 -5.66 24.87
CA ALA A 407 20.06 -5.76 23.44
C ALA A 407 21.29 -6.63 23.11
N ILE A 408 22.28 -6.71 24.01
CA ILE A 408 23.53 -7.50 23.91
C ILE A 408 23.25 -9.00 23.77
N VAL A 409 22.07 -9.50 24.13
CA VAL A 409 21.84 -10.96 24.11
C VAL A 409 21.21 -11.46 22.80
N ASN A 410 20.83 -10.55 21.90
CA ASN A 410 20.84 -10.85 20.45
C ASN A 410 22.27 -11.01 19.90
N LEU A 411 23.26 -10.55 20.69
CA LEU A 411 24.67 -10.43 20.39
C LEU A 411 25.55 -11.38 21.26
N ILE A 412 25.03 -12.31 22.08
CA ILE A 412 25.91 -13.42 22.55
C ILE A 412 26.08 -14.48 21.44
N ASN A 413 25.29 -14.34 20.38
CA ASN A 413 25.55 -14.83 19.03
C ASN A 413 26.16 -13.72 18.10
N SER A 414 26.77 -12.65 18.65
CA SER A 414 27.13 -11.37 17.97
C SER A 414 28.11 -11.38 16.83
N SER A 415 28.72 -12.50 16.48
CA SER A 415 29.32 -12.56 15.16
C SER A 415 28.27 -12.48 14.05
N LEU A 416 26.96 -12.51 14.36
CA LEU A 416 25.89 -12.61 13.37
C LEU A 416 25.31 -11.26 12.90
N PHE A 417 24.97 -10.28 13.74
CA PHE A 417 24.39 -9.01 13.23
C PHE A 417 25.43 -8.08 12.58
N SER A 418 26.61 -7.95 13.17
CA SER A 418 27.69 -7.10 12.62
C SER A 418 28.46 -7.75 11.47
N LYS A 419 28.65 -9.09 11.48
CA LYS A 419 29.37 -9.81 10.42
C LYS A 419 28.50 -10.47 9.36
N ARG A 420 27.17 -10.62 9.53
CA ARG A 420 26.33 -11.06 8.41
C ARG A 420 26.29 -9.97 7.36
N LYS A 421 26.53 -10.36 6.12
CA LYS A 421 26.34 -9.50 4.95
C LYS A 421 24.88 -8.99 4.84
N TYR A 422 23.91 -9.71 5.43
CA TYR A 422 22.47 -9.42 5.36
C TYR A 422 21.71 -9.68 6.67
N LEU A 423 20.67 -8.89 6.97
CA LEU A 423 19.75 -9.07 8.12
C LEU A 423 18.62 -10.07 7.82
N ARG A 424 18.99 -11.24 7.31
CA ARG A 424 18.09 -12.36 6.98
C ARG A 424 18.56 -13.67 7.59
N ASN A 425 17.63 -14.61 7.80
CA ASN A 425 17.97 -16.00 8.12
C ASN A 425 18.31 -16.81 6.85
N SER A 426 18.70 -18.08 7.03
CA SER A 426 19.08 -18.97 5.91
C SER A 426 17.95 -19.27 4.92
N LYS A 427 16.69 -18.98 5.28
CA LYS A 427 15.52 -19.11 4.41
C LYS A 427 15.17 -17.79 3.71
N GLY A 428 16.00 -16.75 3.84
CA GLY A 428 15.76 -15.44 3.25
C GLY A 428 14.75 -14.57 4.01
N VAL A 429 14.23 -15.02 5.16
CA VAL A 429 13.28 -14.25 5.98
C VAL A 429 14.05 -13.19 6.76
N PHE A 430 13.53 -11.96 6.77
CA PHE A 430 14.12 -10.85 7.51
C PHE A 430 14.09 -11.07 9.02
N LEU A 431 15.11 -10.55 9.70
CA LEU A 431 15.26 -10.67 11.15
C LEU A 431 14.62 -9.52 11.93
N CYS A 432 14.37 -8.40 11.26
CA CYS A 432 13.75 -7.20 11.81
C CYS A 432 13.12 -6.36 10.69
N ASN A 433 12.26 -5.41 11.08
CA ASN A 433 11.66 -4.41 10.20
C ASN A 433 12.58 -3.19 10.07
N TYR A 434 13.08 -2.86 8.89
CA TYR A 434 14.01 -1.75 8.67
C TYR A 434 13.95 -1.31 7.21
N ASN A 435 14.79 -0.39 6.79
CA ASN A 435 14.89 -0.02 5.38
C ASN A 435 15.99 -0.83 4.66
N PRO A 436 15.64 -1.87 3.88
CA PRO A 436 16.65 -2.74 3.28
C PRO A 436 17.26 -2.16 2.00
N VAL A 437 17.10 -0.85 1.68
CA VAL A 437 17.55 -0.29 0.39
C VAL A 437 19.01 -0.65 0.11
N GLU A 438 19.92 -0.54 1.08
CA GLU A 438 21.35 -0.83 0.88
C GLU A 438 21.66 -2.33 0.69
N GLU A 439 21.01 -3.22 1.44
CA GLU A 439 21.27 -4.67 1.37
C GLU A 439 20.68 -5.33 0.11
N ARG A 440 19.67 -4.72 -0.49
CA ARG A 440 19.04 -5.17 -1.74
C ARG A 440 20.00 -5.15 -2.94
N TRP A 441 21.06 -4.35 -2.88
CA TRP A 441 22.07 -4.25 -3.94
C TRP A 441 23.11 -5.38 -3.94
N ILE A 442 23.06 -6.28 -2.96
CA ILE A 442 24.18 -7.16 -2.63
C ILE A 442 23.86 -8.66 -2.89
N LEU A 443 22.62 -9.02 -3.20
CA LEU A 443 22.18 -10.42 -3.38
C LEU A 443 22.35 -10.92 -4.83
N ASP A 444 23.47 -11.59 -5.14
CA ASP A 444 23.50 -12.78 -5.98
C ASP A 444 24.68 -13.70 -5.60
N SER A 445 24.46 -15.01 -5.75
CA SER A 445 25.40 -16.09 -5.46
C SER A 445 26.69 -15.99 -6.29
N ASP A 446 27.81 -16.16 -5.60
CA ASP A 446 29.15 -16.50 -6.12
C ASP A 446 30.08 -15.39 -6.65
N LYS A 447 29.69 -14.11 -6.73
CA LYS A 447 30.65 -13.03 -7.04
C LYS A 447 30.37 -11.74 -6.28
N ASP A 448 31.24 -11.41 -5.34
CA ASP A 448 31.33 -10.06 -4.77
C ASP A 448 31.73 -9.08 -5.88
N PHE A 449 30.79 -8.36 -6.50
CA PHE A 449 30.91 -6.97 -7.01
C PHE A 449 29.59 -6.49 -7.65
N LEU A 450 29.36 -5.17 -7.59
CA LEU A 450 28.26 -4.40 -8.18
C LEU A 450 27.85 -4.89 -9.59
N LYS A 451 26.59 -5.27 -9.78
CA LYS A 451 25.99 -5.24 -11.13
C LYS A 451 25.65 -3.78 -11.43
N SER A 452 26.47 -3.10 -12.23
CA SER A 452 26.05 -1.82 -12.83
C SER A 452 24.78 -2.08 -13.65
N GLY A 453 23.73 -1.27 -13.43
CA GLY A 453 22.52 -1.31 -14.26
C GLY A 453 21.22 -1.82 -13.62
N LEU A 454 21.11 -1.94 -12.29
CA LEU A 454 19.79 -2.08 -11.65
C LEU A 454 19.07 -0.73 -11.56
N THR A 455 17.79 -0.70 -11.95
CA THR A 455 16.99 0.55 -12.03
C THR A 455 16.42 0.95 -10.67
N LYS A 456 15.99 2.21 -10.52
CA LYS A 456 15.34 2.70 -9.29
C LYS A 456 14.08 1.90 -8.94
N GLU A 457 13.39 1.35 -9.94
CA GLU A 457 12.27 0.44 -9.76
C GLU A 457 12.65 -0.85 -9.03
N GLN A 458 13.71 -1.56 -9.45
CA GLN A 458 14.11 -2.85 -8.85
C GLN A 458 14.51 -2.71 -7.37
N ILE A 459 15.00 -1.53 -6.98
CA ILE A 459 15.25 -1.18 -5.59
C ILE A 459 13.94 -1.18 -4.80
N ARG A 460 12.86 -0.58 -5.31
CA ARG A 460 11.59 -0.39 -4.58
C ARG A 460 10.82 -1.70 -4.33
N GLU A 461 10.84 -2.63 -5.27
CA GLU A 461 10.08 -3.90 -5.22
C GLU A 461 10.53 -4.81 -4.07
N ALA A 462 11.83 -4.81 -3.79
CA ALA A 462 12.38 -5.65 -2.74
C ALA A 462 12.14 -5.11 -1.32
N GLY A 463 11.53 -3.93 -1.18
CA GLY A 463 11.12 -3.32 0.11
C GLY A 463 9.80 -3.86 0.63
N LYS A 464 9.22 -4.84 -0.08
CA LYS A 464 8.00 -5.55 0.30
C LYS A 464 8.26 -6.92 0.89
N LEU A 465 9.52 -7.30 1.01
CA LEU A 465 9.94 -8.67 1.32
C LEU A 465 10.22 -8.89 2.81
N ASP A 466 10.23 -7.85 3.65
CA ASP A 466 10.24 -7.89 5.13
C ASP A 466 8.82 -7.94 5.71
N GLY A 467 7.81 -7.84 4.85
CA GLY A 467 6.40 -8.07 5.18
C GLY A 467 5.64 -6.80 5.56
N PHE A 468 6.30 -5.66 5.80
CA PHE A 468 5.65 -4.42 6.23
C PHE A 468 6.34 -3.17 5.64
N GLU A 469 5.56 -2.27 5.04
CA GLU A 469 6.10 -1.03 4.43
C GLU A 469 6.52 0.03 5.46
N PHE A 470 5.86 0.05 6.62
CA PHE A 470 6.11 0.99 7.72
C PHE A 470 6.33 0.19 9.00
N THR A 471 5.71 0.57 10.12
CA THR A 471 5.69 -0.28 11.31
C THR A 471 4.95 -1.60 11.09
N CYS A 472 5.20 -2.55 11.97
CA CYS A 472 4.56 -3.86 12.00
C CYS A 472 4.00 -4.15 13.41
N PRO A 473 3.12 -5.16 13.57
CA PRO A 473 2.74 -5.66 14.89
C PRO A 473 3.98 -6.01 15.72
N VAL A 474 3.98 -5.67 17.01
CA VAL A 474 5.18 -5.74 17.88
C VAL A 474 5.73 -7.16 18.08
N ASP A 475 4.97 -8.19 17.72
CA ASP A 475 5.32 -9.61 17.82
C ASP A 475 5.67 -10.26 16.46
N SER A 476 5.85 -9.46 15.40
CA SER A 476 6.06 -9.97 14.02
C SER A 476 7.40 -10.65 13.79
N TYR A 477 8.43 -10.34 14.59
CA TYR A 477 9.80 -10.82 14.40
C TYR A 477 10.27 -11.75 15.52
N PHE A 478 11.47 -12.30 15.37
CA PHE A 478 11.99 -13.31 16.30
C PHE A 478 12.31 -12.71 17.67
N LYS A 479 11.90 -13.40 18.74
CA LYS A 479 12.27 -13.06 20.10
C LYS A 479 13.72 -13.43 20.43
N ASN A 480 14.35 -12.65 21.30
CA ASN A 480 15.65 -13.00 21.88
C ASN A 480 15.51 -14.01 23.04
N VAL A 481 16.61 -14.34 23.72
CA VAL A 481 16.60 -15.32 24.83
C VAL A 481 15.81 -14.84 26.07
N TYR A 482 15.63 -13.53 26.20
CA TYR A 482 14.79 -12.91 27.22
C TYR A 482 13.36 -12.71 26.71
N GLU A 483 12.96 -13.39 25.63
CA GLU A 483 11.64 -13.24 25.03
C GLU A 483 11.29 -11.82 24.56
N LEU A 484 12.29 -11.00 24.23
CA LEU A 484 12.07 -9.64 23.72
C LEU A 484 11.99 -9.64 22.20
N TYR A 485 10.98 -8.95 21.70
CA TYR A 485 10.71 -8.77 20.28
C TYR A 485 11.16 -7.38 19.83
N CYS A 486 11.43 -7.25 18.53
CA CYS A 486 11.67 -5.98 17.84
C CYS A 486 12.67 -5.05 18.55
N ILE A 487 13.72 -5.60 19.17
CA ILE A 487 14.81 -4.81 19.79
C ILE A 487 15.59 -4.00 18.74
N TYR A 488 15.64 -4.54 17.53
CA TYR A 488 16.25 -3.93 16.37
C TYR A 488 15.17 -3.71 15.33
N GLY A 489 15.11 -2.51 14.76
CA GLY A 489 14.11 -2.14 13.77
C GLY A 489 12.70 -1.90 14.35
N ASN A 490 11.71 -1.87 13.47
CA ASN A 490 10.33 -1.47 13.71
C ASN A 490 10.22 0.00 14.15
N VAL A 491 10.56 0.33 15.40
CA VAL A 491 10.69 1.72 15.85
C VAL A 491 11.94 1.87 16.72
N SER A 492 12.64 3.00 16.60
CA SER A 492 13.70 3.31 17.54
C SER A 492 13.12 3.65 18.92
N GLU A 493 13.84 3.33 19.98
CA GLU A 493 13.30 3.36 21.34
C GLU A 493 13.94 4.45 22.19
N MET A 494 13.10 5.30 22.78
CA MET A 494 13.54 6.38 23.68
C MET A 494 14.20 5.83 24.94
N ILE A 495 15.26 6.51 25.39
CA ILE A 495 15.97 6.19 26.65
C ILE A 495 15.84 7.31 27.70
N LEU A 496 16.15 6.97 28.95
CA LEU A 496 15.93 7.82 30.13
C LEU A 496 17.01 8.88 30.36
N ASP A 497 18.26 8.63 30.02
CA ASP A 497 19.38 9.48 30.46
C ASP A 497 19.85 10.47 29.38
N LYS A 498 19.42 10.31 28.12
CA LYS A 498 19.81 11.17 26.99
C LYS A 498 18.65 11.40 26.03
N PRO A 499 18.62 12.52 25.27
CA PRO A 499 17.63 12.78 24.22
C PRO A 499 17.98 12.01 22.93
N ILE A 500 18.13 10.70 23.06
CA ILE A 500 18.40 9.79 21.94
C ILE A 500 17.41 8.63 21.97
N SER A 501 17.33 7.94 20.85
CA SER A 501 16.69 6.64 20.70
C SER A 501 17.68 5.61 20.15
N LYS A 502 17.43 4.33 20.43
CA LYS A 502 18.31 3.21 20.03
C LYS A 502 17.54 2.12 19.28
N GLY A 503 18.25 1.24 18.59
CA GLY A 503 17.70 0.07 17.89
C GLY A 503 17.28 0.29 16.44
N GLY A 504 17.07 1.56 16.04
CA GLY A 504 16.65 1.97 14.70
C GLY A 504 15.21 1.58 14.36
N SER A 505 14.71 2.05 13.22
CA SER A 505 13.29 2.00 12.83
C SER A 505 13.07 1.31 11.49
N TRP A 506 11.79 1.16 11.09
CA TRP A 506 11.38 0.74 9.74
C TRP A 506 11.99 1.62 8.61
N ALA A 507 12.40 2.85 8.91
CA ALA A 507 13.04 3.75 7.95
C ALA A 507 14.58 3.73 7.99
N SER A 508 15.18 3.16 9.04
CA SER A 508 16.62 3.19 9.27
C SER A 508 17.33 2.15 8.40
N PHE A 509 18.51 2.52 7.88
CA PHE A 509 19.35 1.62 7.08
C PHE A 509 20.10 0.62 7.97
N ARG A 510 20.65 -0.44 7.36
CA ARG A 510 21.33 -1.52 8.09
C ARG A 510 22.40 -1.03 9.07
N ASN A 511 23.23 -0.08 8.63
CA ASN A 511 24.30 0.50 9.42
C ASN A 511 23.80 1.28 10.64
N GLU A 512 22.53 1.66 10.66
CA GLU A 512 21.84 2.33 11.76
C GLU A 512 21.12 1.34 12.70
N ILE A 513 20.83 0.10 12.22
CA ILE A 513 20.27 -1.01 13.04
C ILE A 513 21.40 -1.74 13.79
N ILE A 514 22.15 -1.01 14.61
CA ILE A 514 23.19 -1.59 15.48
C ILE A 514 23.02 -1.11 16.91
N MET A 515 23.47 -1.93 17.86
CA MET A 515 23.32 -1.67 19.30
C MET A 515 23.83 -0.28 19.74
N LYS A 516 24.96 0.15 19.16
CA LYS A 516 25.62 1.42 19.50
C LYS A 516 25.16 2.60 18.63
N SER A 517 24.14 2.40 17.79
CA SER A 517 23.59 3.49 16.99
C SER A 517 22.78 4.40 17.90
N ASP A 518 23.07 5.69 17.80
CA ASP A 518 22.38 6.75 18.52
C ASP A 518 21.64 7.63 17.53
N GLU A 519 20.32 7.63 17.60
CA GLU A 519 19.48 8.54 16.84
C GLU A 519 19.07 9.70 17.76
N LYS A 520 19.38 10.94 17.39
CA LYS A 520 18.92 12.09 18.18
C LYS A 520 17.40 12.20 18.09
N PHE A 521 16.75 12.29 19.24
CA PHE A 521 15.30 12.41 19.33
C PHE A 521 14.92 13.69 20.08
N PHE A 522 14.36 14.66 19.35
CA PHE A 522 13.92 15.94 19.90
C PHE A 522 12.42 16.18 19.74
N THR A 523 11.80 15.60 18.72
CA THR A 523 10.40 15.85 18.39
C THR A 523 9.67 14.56 18.05
N PRO A 524 8.37 14.46 18.40
CA PRO A 524 7.54 13.33 18.04
C PRO A 524 7.59 13.03 16.53
N ASN A 525 7.78 11.78 16.14
CA ASN A 525 7.91 11.36 14.74
C ASN A 525 7.42 9.90 14.57
N PRO A 526 7.21 9.42 13.32
CA PRO A 526 6.65 8.09 13.07
C PRO A 526 7.66 6.94 13.17
N PHE A 527 8.93 7.25 13.49
CA PHE A 527 10.05 6.31 13.54
C PHE A 527 10.40 5.89 14.96
N THR A 528 10.04 6.72 15.95
CA THR A 528 10.44 6.55 17.36
C THR A 528 9.25 6.21 18.25
N GLY A 529 9.36 5.10 18.96
CA GLY A 529 8.48 4.65 20.04
C GLY A 529 9.27 4.45 21.33
N PHE A 530 8.83 3.53 22.18
CA PHE A 530 9.57 3.17 23.41
C PHE A 530 9.14 1.82 23.95
N ARG A 531 9.99 1.25 24.81
CA ARG A 531 9.62 0.21 25.76
C ARG A 531 9.93 0.66 27.18
N PHE A 532 9.40 -0.04 28.17
CA PHE A 532 9.64 0.25 29.58
C PHE A 532 10.45 -0.87 30.25
N ILE A 533 11.11 -0.51 31.34
CA ILE A 533 11.63 -1.45 32.34
C ILE A 533 10.82 -1.32 33.63
N ALA A 534 10.81 -2.38 34.42
CA ALA A 534 10.14 -2.50 35.70
C ALA A 534 11.15 -2.92 36.76
N VAL A 535 11.31 -2.10 37.80
CA VAL A 535 12.18 -2.40 38.94
C VAL A 535 11.30 -2.70 40.15
N GLU A 536 11.37 -3.93 40.65
CA GLU A 536 10.68 -4.35 41.86
C GLU A 536 11.44 -3.82 43.09
N ASN A 537 10.72 -3.05 43.92
CA ASN A 537 11.23 -2.26 45.04
C ASN A 537 11.39 -3.07 46.33
#